data_AF-A0A5C1HXW6-F1
#
_entry.id   AF-A0A5C1HXW6-F1
#
_cell.length_a   1.000
_cell.length_b   1.000
_cell.length_c   1.000
_cell.angle_alpha   90.00
_cell.angle_beta   90.00
_cell.angle_gamma   90.00
#
_symmetry.space_group_name_H-M   'P 1'
#
loop_
_entity.id
_entity.type
_entity.pdbx_description
1 polymer ?
#
loop_
_entity_poly.entity_id
_entity_poly.type
_entity_poly.pdbx_seq_one_letter_code
_entity_poly.pdbx_strand_id
1 'polypeptide(L)'
;MILVWGMNLTIERMKGKSVSRSVPDPKGGPDDRAAILLSDILGSVWLLIAFLALIGFYLLWNFGLIKGLQPFDEAPFNVLDTILSIFAIVLSVAVLISQKRQRRLEKIREQVEFEVNVRAEHEITKILEMLHTIQQKLGITNNDQELEEMKKKTDIADIHEKIRKNS
;
A
#
# COMPACT_ATOMS: atom_id res chain seq x y z
N MET A 1 24.61 -31.81 4.36
CA MET A 1 25.00 -30.41 4.05
C MET A 1 24.52 -29.91 2.68
N ILE A 2 24.04 -30.78 1.76
CA ILE A 2 23.53 -30.37 0.42
C ILE A 2 22.06 -29.91 0.46
N LEU A 3 21.25 -30.40 1.42
CA LEU A 3 19.81 -30.08 1.52
C LEU A 3 19.50 -28.63 1.94
N VAL A 4 20.31 -28.04 2.82
CA VAL A 4 20.11 -26.65 3.29
C VAL A 4 20.35 -25.64 2.16
N TRP A 5 21.31 -25.94 1.29
CA TRP A 5 21.64 -25.08 0.15
C TRP A 5 20.54 -25.10 -0.93
N GLY A 6 19.94 -26.27 -1.19
CA GLY A 6 18.81 -26.40 -2.11
C GLY A 6 17.53 -25.68 -1.64
N MET A 7 17.32 -25.56 -0.33
CA MET A 7 16.14 -24.91 0.25
C MET A 7 16.27 -23.37 0.29
N ASN A 8 17.49 -22.83 0.43
CA ASN A 8 17.73 -21.39 0.33
C ASN A 8 17.47 -20.87 -1.10
N LEU A 9 17.86 -21.65 -2.11
CA LEU A 9 17.62 -21.34 -3.53
C LEU A 9 16.15 -21.31 -3.93
N THR A 10 15.30 -22.14 -3.31
CA THR A 10 13.86 -22.12 -3.55
C THR A 10 13.18 -20.91 -2.92
N ILE A 11 13.61 -20.47 -1.74
CA ILE A 11 13.06 -19.28 -1.06
C ILE A 11 13.39 -18.01 -1.86
N GLU A 12 14.63 -17.86 -2.36
CA GLU A 12 14.99 -16.73 -3.23
C GLU A 12 14.19 -16.71 -4.53
N ARG A 13 13.99 -17.88 -5.17
CA ARG A 13 13.14 -17.99 -6.36
C ARG A 13 11.67 -17.64 -6.09
N MET A 14 11.14 -17.97 -4.91
CA MET A 14 9.77 -17.63 -4.53
C MET A 14 9.61 -16.13 -4.21
N LYS A 15 10.61 -15.51 -3.56
CA LYS A 15 10.63 -14.07 -3.28
C LYS A 15 10.69 -13.26 -4.58
N GLY A 16 11.55 -13.65 -5.52
CA GLY A 16 11.68 -13.02 -6.84
C GLY A 16 10.42 -13.14 -7.70
N LYS A 17 9.77 -14.31 -7.74
CA LYS A 17 8.52 -14.52 -8.50
C LYS A 17 7.32 -13.78 -7.94
N SER A 18 7.26 -13.59 -6.61
CA SER A 18 6.18 -12.84 -5.94
C SER A 18 6.28 -11.34 -6.25
N VAL A 19 7.48 -10.76 -6.11
CA VAL A 19 7.76 -9.33 -6.35
C VAL A 19 7.59 -8.98 -7.84
N SER A 20 8.04 -9.85 -8.75
CA SER A 20 7.89 -9.64 -10.19
C SER A 20 6.43 -9.70 -10.68
N ARG A 21 5.49 -10.23 -9.88
CA ARG A 21 4.07 -10.34 -10.22
C ARG A 21 3.21 -9.21 -9.61
N SER A 22 3.79 -8.42 -8.70
CA SER A 22 3.16 -7.24 -8.10
C SER A 22 3.47 -5.93 -8.83
N VAL A 23 4.52 -5.90 -9.65
CA VAL A 23 4.80 -4.79 -10.55
C VAL A 23 3.96 -5.01 -11.81
N PRO A 24 3.02 -4.11 -12.16
CA PRO A 24 2.27 -4.19 -13.40
C PRO A 24 3.26 -4.23 -14.56
N ASP A 25 3.15 -5.24 -15.43
CA ASP A 25 4.01 -5.33 -16.60
C ASP A 25 3.59 -4.22 -17.58
N PRO A 26 4.49 -3.31 -17.99
CA PRO A 26 4.15 -2.28 -18.98
C PRO A 26 3.74 -2.87 -20.34
N LYS A 27 3.91 -4.19 -20.55
CA LYS A 27 3.42 -4.96 -21.70
C LYS A 27 2.19 -5.83 -21.37
N GLY A 28 1.41 -5.49 -20.36
CA GLY A 28 0.14 -6.11 -20.05
C GLY A 28 -0.87 -6.01 -21.21
N GLY A 29 -1.77 -6.99 -21.28
CA GLY A 29 -2.84 -7.07 -22.28
C GLY A 29 -3.78 -5.86 -22.25
N PRO A 30 -4.76 -5.80 -23.17
CA PRO A 30 -5.71 -4.68 -23.24
C PRO A 30 -6.50 -4.45 -21.93
N ASP A 31 -6.67 -5.50 -21.14
CA ASP A 31 -7.23 -5.51 -19.79
C ASP A 31 -6.38 -4.74 -18.77
N ASP A 32 -5.06 -4.89 -18.81
CA ASP A 32 -4.13 -4.21 -17.89
C ASP A 32 -4.00 -2.72 -18.24
N ARG A 33 -4.09 -2.37 -19.54
CA ARG A 33 -4.11 -0.97 -20.00
C ARG A 33 -5.38 -0.24 -19.58
N ALA A 34 -6.53 -0.91 -19.67
CA ALA A 34 -7.78 -0.37 -19.15
C ALA A 34 -7.71 -0.17 -17.63
N ALA A 35 -7.11 -1.10 -16.89
CA ALA A 35 -6.92 -0.97 -15.45
C ALA A 35 -5.99 0.20 -15.07
N ILE A 36 -4.91 0.45 -15.83
CA ILE A 36 -4.01 1.58 -15.61
C ILE A 36 -4.70 2.91 -15.91
N LEU A 37 -5.40 3.00 -17.06
CA LEU A 37 -6.16 4.20 -17.42
C LEU A 37 -7.29 4.49 -16.44
N LEU A 38 -8.06 3.47 -16.06
CA LEU A 38 -9.11 3.60 -15.04
C LEU A 38 -8.51 4.02 -13.69
N SER A 39 -7.37 3.46 -13.30
CA SER A 39 -6.72 3.82 -12.03
C SER A 39 -6.24 5.27 -12.02
N ASP A 40 -5.70 5.79 -13.13
CA ASP A 40 -5.24 7.17 -13.23
C ASP A 40 -6.42 8.16 -13.34
N ILE A 41 -7.47 7.78 -14.06
CA ILE A 41 -8.68 8.57 -14.25
C ILE A 41 -9.49 8.65 -12.94
N LEU A 42 -9.62 7.55 -12.20
CA LEU A 42 -10.35 7.48 -10.93
C LEU A 42 -9.56 8.05 -9.74
N GLY A 43 -8.22 8.06 -9.83
CA GLY A 43 -7.36 8.65 -8.80
C GLY A 43 -7.23 10.16 -8.87
N SER A 44 -7.70 10.79 -9.96
CA SER A 44 -7.50 12.21 -10.19
C SER A 44 -8.66 13.06 -9.67
N VAL A 45 -8.33 14.06 -8.86
CA VAL A 45 -9.26 15.10 -8.38
C VAL A 45 -9.98 15.80 -9.56
N TRP A 46 -9.36 15.80 -10.74
CA TRP A 46 -9.95 16.34 -11.97
C TRP A 46 -11.23 15.62 -12.41
N LEU A 47 -11.34 14.30 -12.22
CA LEU A 47 -12.58 13.59 -12.58
C LEU A 47 -13.75 14.03 -11.70
N LEU A 48 -13.49 14.21 -10.41
CA LEU A 48 -14.49 14.70 -9.46
C LEU A 48 -14.95 16.12 -9.86
N ILE A 49 -14.01 17.01 -10.19
CA ILE A 49 -14.32 18.37 -10.64
C ILE A 49 -15.13 18.36 -11.94
N ALA A 50 -14.73 17.54 -12.93
CA ALA A 50 -15.44 17.43 -14.21
C ALA A 50 -16.87 16.90 -14.03
N PHE A 51 -17.05 15.90 -13.17
CA PHE A 51 -18.36 15.34 -12.85
C PHE A 51 -19.26 16.36 -12.14
N LEU A 52 -18.70 17.11 -11.18
CA LEU A 52 -19.43 18.17 -10.48
C LEU A 52 -19.84 19.30 -11.43
N ALA A 53 -18.96 19.67 -12.37
CA ALA A 53 -19.26 20.65 -13.42
C ALA A 53 -20.36 20.18 -14.38
N LEU A 54 -20.34 18.90 -14.78
CA LEU A 54 -21.36 18.30 -15.63
C LEU A 54 -22.74 18.29 -14.96
N ILE A 55 -22.81 17.88 -13.69
CA ILE A 55 -24.05 17.93 -12.90
C ILE A 55 -24.52 19.38 -12.75
N GLY A 56 -23.63 20.30 -12.39
CA GLY A 56 -23.95 21.72 -12.27
C GLY A 56 -24.47 22.32 -13.57
N PHE A 57 -23.89 21.96 -14.71
CA PHE A 57 -24.35 22.37 -16.03
C PHE A 57 -25.74 21.80 -16.35
N TYR A 58 -25.97 20.51 -16.06
CA TYR A 58 -27.27 19.86 -16.27
C TYR A 58 -28.38 20.49 -15.42
N LEU A 59 -28.07 20.84 -14.17
CA LEU A 59 -28.97 21.58 -13.29
C LEU A 59 -29.27 22.97 -13.89
N LEU A 60 -28.24 23.75 -14.28
CA LEU A 60 -28.42 25.07 -14.88
C LEU A 60 -29.31 25.05 -16.13
N TRP A 61 -29.16 24.01 -16.95
CA TRP A 61 -29.99 23.78 -18.13
C TRP A 61 -31.46 23.49 -17.75
N ASN A 62 -31.71 22.60 -16.80
CA ASN A 62 -33.08 22.21 -16.42
C ASN A 62 -33.80 23.25 -15.52
N PHE A 63 -33.07 24.13 -14.82
CA PHE A 63 -33.65 25.26 -14.08
C PHE A 63 -34.21 26.38 -14.99
N GLY A 64 -34.12 26.23 -16.31
CA GLY A 64 -34.71 27.20 -17.25
C GLY A 64 -33.97 28.54 -17.31
N LEU A 65 -32.73 28.60 -16.81
CA LEU A 65 -31.88 29.80 -16.87
C LEU A 65 -31.44 30.13 -18.31
N ILE A 66 -31.59 29.19 -19.24
CA ILE A 66 -31.32 29.36 -20.67
C ILE A 66 -32.65 29.59 -21.40
N LYS A 67 -32.90 30.84 -21.80
CA LYS A 67 -34.10 31.23 -22.56
C LYS A 67 -34.15 30.48 -23.90
N GLY A 68 -35.14 29.60 -24.09
CA GLY A 68 -35.43 28.93 -25.37
C GLY A 68 -35.36 27.40 -25.36
N LEU A 69 -34.98 26.78 -24.25
CA LEU A 69 -34.97 25.32 -24.11
C LEU A 69 -36.10 24.89 -23.17
N GLN A 70 -36.93 23.95 -23.64
CA GLN A 70 -37.95 23.34 -22.81
C GLN A 70 -37.27 22.53 -21.69
N PRO A 71 -37.68 22.66 -20.42
CA PRO A 71 -37.19 21.82 -19.34
C PRO A 71 -37.41 20.34 -19.73
N PHE A 72 -36.33 19.57 -19.78
CA PHE A 72 -36.39 18.15 -20.15
C PHE A 72 -36.83 17.30 -18.95
N ASP A 73 -36.40 17.67 -17.75
CA ASP A 73 -36.71 17.01 -16.49
C ASP A 73 -37.15 18.07 -15.47
N GLU A 74 -38.45 18.16 -15.20
CA GLU A 74 -39.00 19.07 -14.18
C GLU A 74 -38.62 18.57 -12.78
N ALA A 75 -38.44 19.50 -11.83
CA ALA A 75 -38.15 19.13 -10.44
C ALA A 75 -39.25 18.15 -9.95
N PRO A 76 -38.88 16.93 -9.50
CA PRO A 76 -37.67 16.60 -8.75
C PRO A 76 -36.49 15.92 -9.49
N PHE A 77 -36.38 16.01 -10.83
CA PHE A 77 -35.26 15.43 -11.62
C PHE A 77 -35.07 13.90 -11.51
N ASN A 78 -36.15 13.14 -11.72
CA ASN A 78 -36.14 11.68 -11.53
C ASN A 78 -35.15 10.94 -12.45
N VAL A 79 -34.92 11.45 -13.67
CA VAL A 79 -34.03 10.80 -14.64
C VAL A 79 -32.58 10.96 -14.22
N LEU A 80 -32.21 12.16 -13.76
CA LEU A 80 -30.86 12.43 -13.25
C LEU A 80 -30.52 11.57 -12.04
N ASP A 81 -31.43 11.49 -11.07
CA ASP A 81 -31.22 10.72 -9.84
C ASP A 81 -31.03 9.21 -10.13
N THR A 82 -31.83 8.68 -11.05
CA THR A 82 -31.70 7.28 -11.49
C THR A 82 -30.33 7.00 -12.09
N ILE A 83 -29.85 7.86 -13.00
CA ILE A 83 -28.53 7.69 -13.64
C ILE A 83 -27.40 7.87 -12.62
N LEU A 84 -27.52 8.85 -11.72
CA LEU A 84 -26.55 9.13 -10.66
C LEU A 84 -26.38 7.92 -9.74
N SER A 85 -27.47 7.24 -9.38
CA SER A 85 -27.44 6.07 -8.49
C SER A 85 -26.63 4.91 -9.09
N ILE A 86 -26.82 4.61 -10.38
CA ILE A 86 -26.08 3.56 -11.09
C ILE A 86 -24.60 3.96 -11.21
N PHE A 87 -24.34 5.22 -11.55
CA PHE A 87 -22.98 5.74 -11.65
C PHE A 87 -22.24 5.66 -10.31
N ALA A 88 -22.91 5.95 -9.19
CA ALA A 88 -22.36 5.85 -7.85
C ALA A 88 -21.98 4.40 -7.49
N ILE A 89 -22.79 3.41 -7.85
CA ILE A 89 -22.47 1.98 -7.63
C ILE A 89 -21.20 1.61 -8.39
N VAL A 90 -21.11 1.99 -9.67
CA VAL A 90 -19.92 1.71 -10.51
C VAL A 90 -18.67 2.36 -9.94
N LEU A 91 -18.75 3.63 -9.53
CA LEU A 91 -17.65 4.33 -8.87
C LEU A 91 -17.23 3.65 -7.58
N SER A 92 -18.18 3.27 -6.72
CA SER A 92 -17.90 2.59 -5.45
C SER A 92 -17.12 1.28 -5.66
N VAL A 93 -17.53 0.46 -6.63
CA VAL A 93 -16.83 -0.77 -6.99
C VAL A 93 -15.42 -0.46 -7.51
N ALA A 94 -15.28 0.54 -8.39
CA ALA A 94 -13.98 0.90 -8.96
C ALA A 94 -13.01 1.45 -7.89
N VAL A 95 -13.52 2.24 -6.94
CA VAL A 95 -12.78 2.69 -5.76
C VAL A 95 -12.39 1.50 -4.89
N LEU A 96 -13.29 0.56 -4.62
CA LEU A 96 -12.99 -0.62 -3.80
C LEU A 96 -11.89 -1.50 -4.41
N ILE A 97 -11.91 -1.68 -5.74
CA ILE A 97 -10.85 -2.40 -6.47
C ILE A 97 -9.51 -1.67 -6.30
N SER A 98 -9.51 -0.34 -6.48
CA SER A 98 -8.32 0.50 -6.34
C SER A 98 -7.75 0.43 -4.92
N GLN A 99 -8.61 0.55 -3.91
CA GLN A 99 -8.23 0.40 -2.49
C GLN A 99 -7.70 -1.00 -2.18
N LYS A 100 -8.31 -2.06 -2.72
CA LYS A 100 -7.84 -3.44 -2.52
C LYS A 100 -6.41 -3.62 -3.07
N ARG A 101 -6.10 -3.01 -4.22
CA ARG A 101 -4.75 -3.01 -4.80
C ARG A 101 -3.76 -2.26 -3.90
N GLN A 102 -4.10 -1.05 -3.47
CA GLN A 102 -3.25 -0.24 -2.57
C GLN A 102 -2.94 -0.97 -1.26
N ARG A 103 -3.97 -1.52 -0.58
CA ARG A 103 -3.80 -2.30 0.65
C ARG A 103 -2.87 -3.50 0.50
N ARG A 104 -2.87 -4.14 -0.69
CA ARG A 104 -1.96 -5.27 -0.96
C ARG A 104 -0.51 -4.79 -1.07
N LEU A 105 -0.28 -3.67 -1.75
CA LEU A 105 1.04 -3.07 -1.89
C LEU A 105 1.58 -2.59 -0.54
N GLU A 106 0.75 -1.92 0.25
CA GLU A 106 1.07 -1.48 1.62
C GLU A 106 1.50 -2.66 2.50
N LYS A 107 0.76 -3.77 2.50
CA LYS A 107 1.13 -4.97 3.27
C LYS A 107 2.48 -5.55 2.87
N ILE A 108 2.80 -5.58 1.58
CA ILE A 108 4.11 -6.08 1.11
C ILE A 108 5.21 -5.13 1.56
N ARG A 109 4.99 -3.81 1.43
CA ARG A 109 5.94 -2.80 1.87
C ARG A 109 6.19 -2.91 3.38
N GLU A 110 5.15 -3.04 4.18
CA GLU A 110 5.23 -3.22 5.62
C GLU A 110 6.04 -4.48 6.00
N GLN A 111 5.78 -5.62 5.33
CA GLN A 111 6.55 -6.85 5.55
C GLN A 111 8.04 -6.68 5.22
N VAL A 112 8.36 -5.99 4.12
CA VAL A 112 9.74 -5.73 3.71
C VAL A 112 10.43 -4.78 4.68
N GLU A 113 9.78 -3.68 5.06
CA GLU A 113 10.30 -2.73 6.03
C GLU A 113 10.55 -3.41 7.39
N PHE A 114 9.64 -4.27 7.83
CA PHE A 114 9.82 -5.08 9.03
C PHE A 114 11.04 -6.00 8.93
N GLU A 115 11.17 -6.78 7.85
CA GLU A 115 12.30 -7.70 7.66
C GLU A 115 13.65 -6.97 7.64
N VAL A 116 13.72 -5.83 6.93
CA VAL A 116 14.92 -4.99 6.88
C VAL A 116 15.27 -4.45 8.26
N ASN A 117 14.28 -3.96 9.01
CA ASN A 117 14.51 -3.42 10.35
C ASN A 117 14.99 -4.50 11.32
N VAL A 118 14.38 -5.68 11.30
CA VAL A 118 14.80 -6.84 12.12
C VAL A 118 16.22 -7.28 11.78
N ARG A 119 16.58 -7.27 10.50
CA ARG A 119 17.93 -7.59 10.07
C ARG A 119 18.94 -6.53 10.52
N ALA A 120 18.60 -5.25 10.38
CA ALA A 120 19.44 -4.13 10.80
C ALA A 120 19.71 -4.19 12.31
N GLU A 121 18.70 -4.47 13.13
CA GLU A 121 18.85 -4.73 14.57
C GLU A 121 19.90 -5.82 14.83
N HIS A 122 19.80 -6.97 14.14
CA HIS A 122 20.75 -8.06 14.34
C HIS A 122 22.19 -7.71 13.92
N GLU A 123 22.35 -6.99 12.81
CA GLU A 123 23.65 -6.50 12.34
C GLU A 123 24.25 -5.47 13.32
N ILE A 124 23.44 -4.56 13.87
CA ILE A 124 23.85 -3.58 14.88
C ILE A 124 24.29 -4.29 16.17
N THR A 125 23.51 -5.23 16.70
CA THR A 125 23.91 -6.03 17.87
C THR A 125 25.22 -6.77 17.61
N LYS A 126 25.41 -7.32 16.40
CA LYS A 126 26.67 -8.00 16.04
C LYS A 126 27.86 -7.05 16.04
N ILE A 127 27.68 -5.83 15.51
CA ILE A 127 28.72 -4.79 15.52
C ILE A 127 29.05 -4.39 16.97
N LEU A 128 28.04 -4.22 17.83
CA LEU A 128 28.20 -3.92 19.27
C LEU A 128 29.00 -5.02 19.99
N GLU A 129 28.69 -6.29 19.73
CA GLU A 129 29.45 -7.43 20.27
C GLU A 129 30.92 -7.41 19.82
N MET A 130 31.16 -7.16 18.52
CA MET A 130 32.50 -7.08 17.96
C MET A 130 33.29 -5.90 18.55
N LEU A 131 32.66 -4.74 18.67
CA LEU A 131 33.26 -3.55 19.26
C LEU A 131 33.61 -3.77 20.73
N HIS A 132 32.71 -4.39 21.49
CA HIS A 132 32.97 -4.75 22.89
C HIS A 132 34.14 -5.74 23.01
N THR A 133 34.22 -6.73 22.13
CA THR A 133 35.35 -7.68 22.09
C THR A 133 36.68 -6.96 21.84
N ILE A 134 36.68 -5.93 20.99
CA ILE A 134 37.86 -5.08 20.74
C ILE A 134 38.21 -4.23 21.97
N GLN A 135 37.23 -3.60 22.61
CA GLN A 135 37.41 -2.82 23.84
C GLN A 135 38.05 -3.67 24.95
N GLN A 136 37.55 -4.89 25.17
CA GLN A 136 38.11 -5.83 26.14
C GLN A 136 39.59 -6.16 25.83
N LYS A 137 39.93 -6.41 24.56
CA LYS A 137 41.32 -6.69 24.15
C LYS A 137 42.26 -5.49 24.33
N LEU A 138 41.74 -4.28 24.23
CA LEU A 138 42.50 -3.03 24.44
C LEU A 138 42.60 -2.64 25.93
N GLY A 139 41.98 -3.39 26.84
CA GLY A 139 41.96 -3.07 28.27
C GLY A 139 41.11 -1.85 28.63
N ILE A 140 40.22 -1.43 27.72
CA ILE A 140 39.31 -0.31 27.93
C ILE A 140 38.04 -0.87 28.58
N THR A 141 38.00 -0.87 29.91
CA THR A 141 36.79 -1.21 30.67
C THR A 141 35.94 0.04 30.83
N ASN A 142 34.87 0.15 30.04
CA ASN A 142 33.83 1.14 30.27
C ASN A 142 32.56 0.38 30.69
N ASN A 143 32.10 0.59 31.92
CA ASN A 143 30.93 -0.09 32.48
C ASN A 143 29.67 0.69 32.10
N ASP A 144 29.38 0.73 30.80
CA ASP A 144 28.22 1.43 30.26
C ASP A 144 27.00 0.51 30.31
N GLN A 145 26.10 0.78 31.25
CA GLN A 145 24.87 0.01 31.43
C GLN A 145 23.96 0.11 30.20
N GLU A 146 23.99 1.23 29.47
CA GLU A 146 23.21 1.43 28.24
C GLU A 146 23.68 0.50 27.13
N LEU A 147 25.00 0.30 27.00
CA LEU A 147 25.60 -0.61 26.00
C LEU A 147 25.21 -2.08 26.23
N GLU A 148 25.17 -2.52 27.49
CA GLU A 148 24.75 -3.88 27.85
C GLU A 148 23.24 -4.09 27.64
N GLU A 149 22.44 -3.04 27.85
CA GLU A 149 21.02 -3.04 27.50
C GLU A 149 20.81 -3.12 25.96
N MET A 150 21.60 -2.38 25.16
CA MET A 150 21.54 -2.43 23.69
C MET A 150 22.03 -3.74 23.08
N LYS A 151 22.99 -4.42 23.72
CA LYS A 151 23.44 -5.77 23.32
C LYS A 151 22.40 -6.84 23.61
N LYS A 152 21.49 -6.59 24.54
CA LYS A 152 20.43 -7.51 24.91
C LYS A 152 19.54 -7.65 23.68
N LYS A 153 19.70 -8.75 22.95
CA LYS A 153 18.97 -9.02 21.71
C LYS A 153 17.49 -8.71 21.93
N THR A 154 16.95 -7.73 21.21
CA THR A 154 15.51 -7.53 21.11
C THR A 154 14.97 -8.81 20.49
N ASP A 155 14.44 -9.73 21.29
CA ASP A 155 13.91 -10.98 20.76
C ASP A 155 12.59 -10.68 20.07
N ILE A 156 12.69 -10.37 18.77
CA ILE A 156 11.56 -10.02 17.92
C ILE A 156 10.49 -11.13 17.94
N ALA A 157 10.88 -12.39 18.16
CA ALA A 157 9.94 -13.50 18.31
C ALA A 157 9.07 -13.35 19.57
N ASP A 158 9.66 -12.86 20.66
CA ASP A 158 8.98 -12.63 21.95
C ASP A 158 8.01 -11.43 21.86
N ILE A 159 8.32 -10.42 21.04
CA ILE A 159 7.41 -9.29 20.75
C ILE A 159 6.24 -9.75 19.87
N HIS A 160 6.50 -10.54 18.82
CA HIS A 160 5.44 -11.10 17.98
C HIS A 160 4.50 -12.03 18.75
N GLU A 161 5.03 -12.81 19.70
CA GLU A 161 4.21 -13.66 20.58
C GLU A 161 3.36 -12.84 21.55
N LYS A 162 3.93 -11.76 22.15
CA LYS A 162 3.19 -10.84 23.02
C LYS A 162 2.06 -10.12 22.29
N ILE A 163 2.26 -9.71 21.04
CA ILE A 163 1.21 -9.06 20.24
C ILE A 163 0.12 -10.08 19.84
N ARG A 164 0.50 -11.31 19.46
CA ARG A 164 -0.47 -12.37 19.09
C ARG A 164 -1.31 -12.86 20.27
N LYS A 165 -0.80 -12.79 21.50
CA LYS A 165 -1.51 -13.22 22.71
C LYS A 165 -2.48 -12.17 23.25
N ASN A 166 -2.32 -10.91 22.82
CA ASN A 166 -3.11 -9.76 23.27
C ASN A 166 -4.04 -9.19 22.17
N SER A 167 -4.14 -9.88 21.03
CA SER A 167 -5.03 -9.54 19.89
C SER A 167 -5.93 -10.72 19.57
#